data_AF-A0AAV8W4E7-F1
#
_entry.id   AF-A0AAV8W4E7-F1
#
_cell.length_a   1.000
_cell.length_b   1.000
_cell.length_c   1.000
_cell.angle_alpha   90.00
_cell.angle_beta   90.00
_cell.angle_gamma   90.00
#
_symmetry.space_group_name_H-M   'P 1'
#
loop_
_entity.id
_entity.type
_entity.pdbx_description
1 polymer ?
#
loop_
_entity_poly.entity_id
_entity_poly.type
_entity_poly.pdbx_seq_one_letter_code
_entity_poly.pdbx_strand_id
1 'polypeptide(L)'
;MTGSPKKTDKTVVSNNMQVKCKCHGMSGSCELKTCWRAAPDIRVIGKTLKERYRSAILVDQTNLGKKSLRKFNVVNQKKRRQQTRLKQWTPRKNKHKRDLSYDLLYYQKSPNFCERDHALDVQGTAGRLCNRTSIGSDGCSNLCCGRGYNLIKQRRIERCNCKFHWCCHVECQTCSIEEWISACK
;
A
#
# COMPACT_ATOMS: atom_id res chain seq x y z
N MET A 1 1.11 -5.41 12.73
CA MET A 1 1.83 -6.31 11.80
C MET A 1 3.33 -6.16 12.01
N THR A 2 3.96 -7.14 12.63
CA THR A 2 5.43 -7.28 12.69
C THR A 2 5.79 -8.40 11.71
N GLY A 3 6.63 -8.15 10.72
CA GLY A 3 6.99 -9.15 9.69
C GLY A 3 7.94 -8.52 8.68
N SER A 4 9.07 -9.17 8.38
CA SER A 4 10.23 -8.61 7.66
C SER A 4 9.89 -8.00 6.28
N PRO A 5 9.75 -6.66 6.16
CA PRO A 5 9.34 -5.97 4.93
C PRO A 5 10.49 -5.83 3.92
N LYS A 6 11.74 -5.95 4.40
CA LYS A 6 12.92 -5.40 3.75
C LYS A 6 13.20 -5.94 2.33
N LYS A 7 12.79 -7.17 2.02
CA LYS A 7 13.01 -7.77 0.69
C LYS A 7 11.91 -7.36 -0.30
N THR A 8 10.67 -7.30 0.15
CA THR A 8 9.52 -6.92 -0.68
C THR A 8 9.61 -5.45 -1.06
N ASP A 9 9.94 -4.56 -0.13
CA ASP A 9 9.99 -3.12 -0.37
C ASP A 9 11.05 -2.72 -1.40
N LYS A 10 12.27 -3.23 -1.25
CA LYS A 10 13.37 -2.99 -2.22
C LYS A 10 12.99 -3.46 -3.62
N THR A 11 12.28 -4.58 -3.70
CA THR A 11 11.84 -5.13 -4.99
C THR A 11 10.69 -4.32 -5.60
N VAL A 12 9.81 -3.74 -4.78
CA VAL A 12 8.77 -2.81 -5.26
C VAL A 12 9.41 -1.58 -5.90
N VAL A 13 10.46 -1.02 -5.29
CA VAL A 13 11.17 0.13 -5.86
C VAL A 13 11.86 -0.23 -7.16
N SER A 14 12.62 -1.35 -7.20
CA SER A 14 13.35 -1.76 -8.40
C SER A 14 12.41 -2.05 -9.58
N ASN A 15 11.28 -2.69 -9.32
CA ASN A 15 10.32 -3.06 -10.36
C ASN A 15 9.53 -1.86 -10.90
N ASN A 16 9.43 -0.77 -10.13
CA ASN A 16 8.73 0.45 -10.53
C ASN A 16 9.69 1.57 -10.99
N MET A 17 10.97 1.28 -11.23
CA MET A 17 11.90 2.27 -11.80
C MET A 17 11.45 2.71 -13.18
N GLN A 18 11.51 4.02 -13.43
CA GLN A 18 11.09 4.63 -14.68
C GLN A 18 12.30 5.17 -15.44
N VAL A 19 12.25 5.10 -16.76
CA VAL A 19 13.23 5.79 -17.60
C VAL A 19 12.82 7.25 -17.65
N LYS A 20 13.66 8.14 -17.12
CA LYS A 20 13.54 9.58 -17.28
C LYS A 20 14.56 10.05 -18.29
N CYS A 21 14.16 10.97 -19.16
CA CYS A 21 15.02 11.54 -20.19
C CYS A 21 15.06 13.06 -20.06
N LYS A 22 16.22 13.65 -20.33
CA LYS A 22 16.38 15.09 -20.52
C LYS A 22 16.78 15.35 -21.97
N CYS A 23 16.09 16.30 -22.59
CA CYS A 23 16.31 16.71 -23.97
C CYS A 23 17.33 17.84 -24.03
N HIS A 24 18.23 17.77 -25.00
CA HIS A 24 19.38 18.66 -25.13
C HIS A 24 19.50 19.31 -26.52
N GLY A 25 18.51 19.12 -27.41
CA GLY A 25 18.50 19.75 -28.72
C GLY A 25 18.24 21.26 -28.65
N MET A 26 18.54 21.95 -29.76
CA MET A 26 18.31 23.39 -29.91
C MET A 26 16.86 23.74 -29.52
N SER A 27 16.70 24.81 -28.74
CA SER A 27 15.40 25.31 -28.26
C SER A 27 14.55 24.27 -27.50
N GLY A 28 15.18 23.26 -26.89
CA GLY A 28 14.49 22.22 -26.13
C GLY A 28 14.05 21.00 -26.97
N SER A 29 14.51 20.87 -28.21
CA SER A 29 14.26 19.69 -29.03
C SER A 29 14.78 18.40 -28.37
N CYS A 30 14.08 17.28 -28.59
CA CYS A 30 14.42 15.95 -28.07
C CYS A 30 15.14 15.05 -29.08
N GLU A 31 15.64 15.61 -30.19
CA GLU A 31 16.41 14.88 -31.20
C GLU A 31 17.68 14.27 -30.61
N LEU A 32 18.36 15.00 -29.72
CA LEU A 32 19.35 14.46 -28.80
C LEU A 32 18.79 14.48 -27.38
N LYS A 33 18.80 13.32 -26.71
CA LYS A 33 18.38 13.19 -25.31
C LYS A 33 19.24 12.19 -24.57
N THR A 34 19.39 12.42 -23.27
CA THR A 34 20.06 11.50 -22.35
C THR A 34 19.01 10.92 -21.42
N CYS A 35 18.96 9.60 -21.30
CA CYS A 35 18.01 8.89 -20.45
C CYS A 35 18.72 8.10 -19.35
N TRP A 36 18.10 8.01 -18.19
CA TRP A 36 18.57 7.21 -17.05
C TRP A 36 17.40 6.55 -16.32
N ARG A 37 17.69 5.45 -15.61
CA ARG A 37 16.70 4.83 -14.73
C ARG A 37 16.63 5.63 -13.43
N ALA A 38 15.45 6.13 -13.10
CA ALA A 38 15.18 6.87 -11.88
C ALA A 38 14.12 6.15 -11.04
N ALA A 39 14.21 6.32 -9.72
CA ALA A 39 13.15 5.90 -8.83
C ALA A 39 11.85 6.69 -9.14
N PRO A 40 10.68 6.05 -9.03
CA PRO A 40 9.40 6.75 -9.18
C PRO A 40 9.15 7.66 -7.97
N ASP A 41 8.11 8.49 -8.07
CA ASP A 41 7.62 9.26 -6.93
C ASP A 41 7.20 8.31 -5.78
N ILE A 42 7.56 8.67 -4.55
CA ILE A 42 7.27 7.86 -3.36
C ILE A 42 5.77 7.59 -3.18
N ARG A 43 4.90 8.48 -3.68
CA ARG A 43 3.44 8.28 -3.66
C ARG A 43 3.02 7.04 -4.46
N VAL A 44 3.68 6.77 -5.58
CA VAL A 44 3.43 5.58 -6.40
C VAL A 44 3.82 4.32 -5.62
N ILE A 45 5.02 4.31 -5.03
CA ILE A 45 5.51 3.20 -4.20
C ILE A 45 4.58 2.97 -3.01
N GLY A 46 4.19 4.04 -2.31
CA GLY A 46 3.28 3.98 -1.17
C GLY A 46 1.92 3.39 -1.54
N LYS A 47 1.36 3.77 -2.69
CA LYS A 47 0.12 3.19 -3.21
C LYS A 47 0.26 1.68 -3.47
N THR A 48 1.32 1.28 -4.17
CA THR A 48 1.58 -0.15 -4.46
C THR A 48 1.77 -0.97 -3.19
N LEU A 49 2.53 -0.45 -2.21
CA LEU A 49 2.71 -1.12 -0.92
C LEU A 49 1.39 -1.17 -0.12
N LYS A 50 0.56 -0.13 -0.19
CA LYS A 50 -0.74 -0.10 0.48
C LYS A 50 -1.71 -1.13 -0.10
N GLU A 51 -1.68 -1.35 -1.41
CA GLU A 51 -2.45 -2.42 -2.06
C GLU A 51 -2.00 -3.81 -1.59
N ARG A 52 -0.69 -4.05 -1.56
CA ARG A 52 -0.12 -5.30 -1.02
C ARG A 52 -0.43 -5.51 0.45
N TYR A 53 -0.47 -4.43 1.24
CA TYR A 53 -0.84 -4.45 2.64
C TYR A 53 -2.30 -4.90 2.82
N ARG A 54 -3.22 -4.43 1.96
CA ARG A 54 -4.63 -4.83 2.00
C ARG A 54 -4.83 -6.30 1.66
N SER A 55 -3.95 -6.90 0.85
CA SER A 55 -3.97 -8.32 0.48
C SER A 55 -2.92 -9.16 1.21
N ALA A 56 -2.38 -8.67 2.34
CA ALA A 56 -1.33 -9.37 3.07
C ALA A 56 -1.85 -10.71 3.65
N ILE A 57 -0.97 -11.69 3.75
CA ILE A 57 -1.32 -13.07 4.12
C ILE A 57 -0.87 -13.36 5.56
N LEU A 58 -1.81 -13.84 6.38
CA LEU A 58 -1.51 -14.38 7.71
C LEU A 58 -0.84 -15.75 7.56
N VAL A 59 0.36 -15.89 8.09
CA VAL A 59 1.06 -17.16 8.20
C VAL A 59 0.75 -17.75 9.56
N ASP A 60 0.02 -18.86 9.58
CA ASP A 60 -0.35 -19.64 10.76
C ASP A 60 -0.04 -21.12 10.57
N GLN A 61 -0.26 -21.93 11.61
CA GLN A 61 0.02 -23.38 11.58
C GLN A 61 -0.82 -24.12 10.52
N THR A 62 -1.98 -23.58 10.12
CA THR A 62 -2.84 -24.20 9.09
C THR A 62 -2.26 -24.04 7.68
N ASN A 63 -1.40 -23.05 7.47
CA ASN A 63 -0.67 -22.82 6.22
C ASN A 63 0.78 -23.34 6.26
N LEU A 64 1.35 -23.55 7.46
CA LEU A 64 2.62 -24.23 7.70
C LEU A 64 2.46 -25.75 7.54
N GLY A 65 2.31 -26.23 6.31
CA GLY A 65 2.19 -27.68 6.09
C GLY A 65 1.52 -28.13 4.80
N LYS A 66 0.97 -27.22 3.99
CA LYS A 66 0.68 -27.54 2.57
C LYS A 66 2.01 -27.71 1.86
N LYS A 67 2.58 -28.91 1.97
CA LYS A 67 3.84 -29.37 1.37
C LYS A 67 3.90 -28.99 -0.12
N SER A 68 4.39 -27.80 -0.39
CA SER A 68 5.04 -27.41 -1.65
C SER A 68 6.55 -27.26 -1.42
N LEU A 69 7.10 -28.06 -0.50
CA LEU A 69 8.53 -28.29 -0.35
C LEU A 69 8.88 -29.57 -1.12
N ARG A 70 9.30 -29.36 -2.36
CA ARG A 70 10.38 -30.07 -3.06
C ARG A 70 10.55 -31.57 -2.72
N LYS A 71 9.97 -32.45 -3.55
CA LYS A 71 10.67 -33.71 -3.84
C LYS A 71 11.86 -33.34 -4.73
N PHE A 72 13.07 -33.30 -4.16
CA PHE A 72 14.26 -33.52 -4.96
C PHE A 72 14.11 -34.92 -5.56
N ASN A 73 14.09 -35.00 -6.89
CA ASN A 73 14.18 -36.26 -7.60
C ASN A 73 15.57 -36.84 -7.33
N VAL A 74 15.70 -37.66 -6.29
CA VAL A 74 16.68 -38.74 -6.31
C VAL A 74 16.08 -39.76 -7.26
N VAL A 75 16.62 -39.78 -8.48
CA VAL A 75 16.40 -40.84 -9.44
C VAL A 75 16.72 -42.15 -8.71
N ASN A 76 15.70 -42.96 -8.46
CA ASN A 76 15.92 -44.37 -8.21
C ASN A 76 14.88 -45.19 -8.95
N GLN A 77 15.42 -46.02 -9.82
CA GLN A 77 14.74 -46.87 -10.78
C GLN A 77 13.88 -47.94 -10.09
N LYS A 78 12.99 -48.53 -10.90
CA LYS A 78 12.30 -49.82 -10.75
C LYS A 78 10.95 -49.81 -10.00
N LYS A 79 9.86 -49.95 -10.76
CA LYS A 79 9.19 -51.25 -11.01
C LYS A 79 7.92 -51.08 -11.86
N ARG A 80 7.79 -51.95 -12.87
CA ARG A 80 6.55 -52.27 -13.62
C ARG A 80 5.43 -52.63 -12.66
N ARG A 81 4.20 -52.20 -12.97
CA ARG A 81 3.02 -53.09 -13.02
C ARG A 81 1.86 -52.42 -13.77
N GLN A 82 1.39 -53.14 -14.78
CA GLN A 82 0.16 -52.90 -15.53
C GLN A 82 -1.04 -52.98 -14.58
N GLN A 83 -1.98 -52.05 -14.69
CA GLN A 83 -3.41 -52.36 -14.60
C GLN A 83 -4.25 -51.19 -15.10
N THR A 84 -4.98 -51.50 -16.17
CA THR A 84 -6.10 -50.80 -16.78
C THR A 84 -7.17 -50.43 -15.76
N ARG A 85 -7.44 -49.12 -15.59
CA ARG A 85 -8.73 -48.62 -15.11
C ARG A 85 -9.10 -47.32 -15.84
N LEU A 86 -10.30 -47.32 -16.41
CA LEU A 86 -10.94 -46.23 -17.15
C LEU A 86 -10.81 -44.90 -16.39
N LYS A 87 -10.07 -43.94 -16.95
CA LYS A 87 -9.96 -42.59 -16.39
C LYS A 87 -11.18 -41.79 -16.82
N GLN A 88 -12.16 -41.70 -15.93
CA GLN A 88 -13.17 -40.65 -15.95
C GLN A 88 -12.46 -39.28 -15.94
N TRP A 89 -12.71 -38.49 -16.98
CA TRP A 89 -12.14 -37.16 -17.16
C TRP A 89 -12.75 -36.20 -16.13
N THR A 90 -12.05 -35.99 -15.02
CA THR A 90 -12.31 -34.85 -14.14
C THR A 90 -11.43 -33.69 -14.63
N PRO A 91 -12.00 -32.48 -14.84
CA PRO A 91 -11.19 -31.33 -15.21
C PRO A 91 -10.23 -31.05 -14.06
N ARG A 92 -8.95 -31.36 -14.28
CA ARG A 92 -7.85 -30.97 -13.39
C ARG A 92 -7.87 -29.46 -13.35
N LYS A 93 -8.47 -28.88 -12.30
CA LYS A 93 -8.25 -27.48 -11.96
C LYS A 93 -6.74 -27.35 -11.73
N ASN A 94 -6.03 -26.84 -12.73
CA ASN A 94 -4.66 -26.39 -12.59
C ASN A 94 -4.66 -25.30 -11.52
N LYS A 95 -4.45 -25.69 -10.26
CA LYS A 95 -4.06 -24.77 -9.19
C LYS A 95 -2.68 -24.27 -9.57
N HIS A 96 -2.64 -23.23 -10.40
CA HIS A 96 -1.44 -22.42 -10.57
C HIS A 96 -0.99 -22.02 -9.17
N LYS A 97 0.19 -22.50 -8.77
CA LYS A 97 0.80 -22.10 -7.50
C LYS A 97 1.09 -20.61 -7.62
N ARG A 98 0.33 -19.79 -6.90
CA ARG A 98 0.57 -18.35 -6.81
C ARG A 98 1.96 -18.14 -6.22
N ASP A 99 2.81 -17.39 -6.93
CA ASP A 99 4.12 -17.00 -6.43
C ASP A 99 3.94 -15.94 -5.33
N LEU A 100 4.38 -16.29 -4.11
CA LEU A 100 4.26 -15.44 -2.92
C LEU A 100 5.50 -14.57 -2.70
N SER A 101 6.49 -14.60 -3.61
CA SER A 101 7.79 -13.93 -3.44
C SER A 101 7.70 -12.42 -3.24
N TYR A 102 6.58 -11.81 -3.63
CA TYR A 102 6.34 -10.36 -3.59
C TYR A 102 5.17 -9.94 -2.70
N ASP A 103 4.47 -10.90 -2.08
CA ASP A 103 3.33 -10.61 -1.20
C ASP A 103 3.84 -10.21 0.20
N LEU A 104 3.06 -9.38 0.92
CA LEU A 104 3.34 -9.04 2.31
C LEU A 104 2.79 -10.13 3.22
N LEU A 105 3.61 -10.59 4.16
CA LEU A 105 3.27 -11.68 5.09
C LEU A 105 3.27 -11.13 6.52
N TYR A 106 2.35 -11.61 7.35
CA TYR A 106 2.32 -11.31 8.78
C TYR A 106 1.99 -12.58 9.58
N TYR A 107 2.40 -12.64 10.84
CA TYR A 107 2.20 -13.83 11.70
C TYR A 107 1.33 -13.54 12.94
N GLN A 108 1.10 -12.27 13.26
CA GLN A 108 0.27 -11.83 14.38
C GLN A 108 -0.83 -10.90 13.88
N LYS A 109 -2.07 -11.16 14.33
CA LYS A 109 -3.20 -10.28 14.07
C LYS A 109 -2.91 -8.89 14.65
N SER A 110 -3.33 -7.85 13.93
CA SER A 110 -3.22 -6.48 14.44
C SER A 110 -4.12 -6.29 15.65
N PRO A 111 -3.70 -5.51 16.65
CA PRO A 111 -4.53 -5.19 17.80
C PRO A 111 -5.67 -4.24 17.41
N ASN A 112 -6.54 -3.96 18.36
CA ASN A 112 -7.51 -2.87 18.23
C ASN A 112 -6.78 -1.52 18.39
N PHE A 113 -6.99 -0.59 17.46
CA PHE A 113 -6.38 0.74 17.48
C PHE A 113 -7.32 1.86 17.96
N CYS A 114 -8.57 1.52 18.33
CA CYS A 114 -9.60 2.49 18.70
C CYS A 114 -9.30 3.16 20.04
N GLU A 115 -9.00 2.35 21.06
CA GLU A 115 -8.72 2.80 22.41
C GLU A 115 -7.23 2.87 22.68
N ARG A 116 -6.85 3.72 23.62
CA ARG A 116 -5.46 3.88 24.04
C ARG A 116 -5.03 2.66 24.85
N ASP A 117 -3.94 2.03 24.43
CA ASP A 117 -3.30 0.91 25.12
C ASP A 117 -1.78 1.17 25.19
N HIS A 118 -1.30 1.48 26.38
CA HIS A 118 0.11 1.78 26.62
C HIS A 118 1.01 0.54 26.50
N ALA A 119 0.50 -0.67 26.75
CA ALA A 119 1.29 -1.89 26.68
C ALA A 119 1.66 -2.24 25.22
N LEU A 120 0.79 -1.87 24.29
CA LEU A 120 0.97 -2.10 22.85
C LEU A 120 1.38 -0.85 22.06
N ASP A 121 1.71 0.25 22.75
CA ASP A 121 2.01 1.57 22.17
C ASP A 121 0.92 2.07 21.20
N VAL A 122 -0.34 1.85 21.57
CA VAL A 122 -1.51 2.31 20.82
C VAL A 122 -2.03 3.59 21.46
N GLN A 123 -2.04 4.69 20.71
CA GLN A 123 -2.50 5.99 21.20
C GLN A 123 -4.04 6.15 21.21
N GLY A 124 -4.76 5.30 20.47
CA GLY A 124 -6.21 5.41 20.25
C GLY A 124 -6.57 6.34 19.09
N THR A 125 -7.87 6.50 18.82
CA THR A 125 -8.38 7.36 17.73
C THR A 125 -9.08 8.64 18.17
N ALA A 126 -9.23 8.87 19.48
CA ALA A 126 -9.82 10.09 20.02
C ALA A 126 -9.06 11.35 19.54
N GLY A 127 -9.79 12.41 19.19
CA GLY A 127 -9.22 13.67 18.69
C GLY A 127 -8.71 13.64 17.23
N ARG A 128 -8.72 12.49 16.55
CA ARG A 128 -8.30 12.42 15.15
C ARG A 128 -9.33 13.04 14.22
N LEU A 129 -8.84 13.80 13.22
CA LEU A 129 -9.67 14.32 12.13
C LEU A 129 -10.22 13.16 11.30
N CYS A 130 -11.53 13.19 11.06
CA CYS A 130 -12.24 12.21 10.27
C CYS A 130 -13.04 12.88 9.17
N ASN A 131 -13.32 12.16 8.09
CA ASN A 131 -14.18 12.64 7.02
C ASN A 131 -15.60 12.11 7.20
N ARG A 132 -16.60 12.99 7.34
CA ARG A 132 -18.00 12.58 7.55
C ARG A 132 -18.63 11.95 6.31
N THR A 133 -18.21 12.32 5.10
CA THR A 133 -18.80 11.82 3.85
C THR A 133 -18.13 10.54 3.35
N SER A 134 -16.93 10.21 3.83
CA SER A 134 -16.23 9.00 3.44
C SER A 134 -16.78 7.76 4.13
N ILE A 135 -16.94 6.68 3.37
CA ILE A 135 -17.27 5.33 3.87
C ILE A 135 -15.98 4.52 4.14
N GLY A 136 -14.83 5.05 3.71
CA GLY A 136 -13.53 4.39 3.82
C GLY A 136 -12.98 4.36 5.25
N SER A 137 -11.69 4.01 5.37
CA SER A 137 -10.98 3.99 6.66
C SER A 137 -10.79 5.38 7.28
N ASP A 138 -10.87 6.42 6.48
CA ASP A 138 -10.85 7.83 6.88
C ASP A 138 -12.24 8.36 7.29
N GLY A 139 -13.29 7.57 7.04
CA GLY A 139 -14.67 7.86 7.41
C GLY A 139 -14.87 7.93 8.91
N CYS A 140 -15.65 8.89 9.40
CA CYS A 140 -15.89 9.03 10.85
C CYS A 140 -16.51 7.77 11.50
N SER A 141 -17.34 7.01 10.77
CA SER A 141 -17.91 5.76 11.27
C SER A 141 -16.83 4.72 11.59
N ASN A 142 -15.82 4.59 10.74
CA ASN A 142 -14.74 3.62 10.88
C ASN A 142 -13.60 4.15 11.77
N LEU A 143 -13.19 5.41 11.56
CA LEU A 143 -12.05 6.00 12.28
C LEU A 143 -12.38 6.24 13.76
N CYS A 144 -13.62 6.63 14.08
CA CYS A 144 -14.06 6.88 15.45
C CYS A 144 -14.69 5.64 16.11
N CYS A 145 -14.67 4.49 15.43
CA CYS A 145 -15.12 3.20 15.95
C CYS A 145 -16.55 3.22 16.53
N GLY A 146 -17.46 3.98 15.92
CA GLY A 146 -18.85 4.11 16.37
C GLY A 146 -19.09 5.06 17.55
N ARG A 147 -18.06 5.67 18.15
CA ARG A 147 -18.21 6.64 19.27
C ARG A 147 -18.83 7.98 18.84
N GLY A 148 -18.88 8.23 17.53
CA GLY A 148 -19.26 9.51 16.94
C GLY A 148 -18.09 10.50 16.89
N TYR A 149 -18.40 11.73 16.50
CA TYR A 149 -17.43 12.81 16.31
C TYR A 149 -18.04 14.14 16.76
N ASN A 150 -17.17 15.08 17.13
CA ASN A 150 -17.51 16.46 17.41
C ASN A 150 -17.25 17.32 16.16
N LEU A 151 -18.07 18.35 15.96
CA LEU A 151 -17.82 19.38 14.96
C LEU A 151 -17.17 20.57 15.66
N ILE A 152 -15.92 20.85 15.29
CA ILE A 152 -15.14 21.92 15.88
C ILE A 152 -14.94 22.98 14.80
N LYS A 153 -15.22 24.24 15.14
CA LYS A 153 -14.96 25.36 14.24
C LYS A 153 -13.49 25.72 14.31
N GLN A 154 -12.75 25.50 13.23
CA GLN A 154 -11.34 25.81 13.13
C GLN A 154 -11.14 27.04 12.24
N ARG A 155 -10.46 28.05 12.78
CA ARG A 155 -10.00 29.20 12.02
C ARG A 155 -8.61 28.89 11.44
N ARG A 156 -8.47 28.97 10.12
CA ARG A 156 -7.21 28.82 9.40
C ARG A 156 -6.86 30.13 8.71
N ILE A 157 -5.61 30.52 8.84
CA ILE A 157 -5.08 31.68 8.13
C ILE A 157 -4.34 31.18 6.89
N GLU A 158 -4.69 31.70 5.72
CA GLU A 158 -4.03 31.36 4.46
C GLU A 158 -3.77 32.57 3.59
N ARG A 159 -2.88 32.41 2.61
CA ARG A 159 -2.60 33.43 1.61
C ARG A 159 -3.62 33.29 0.48
N CYS A 160 -4.33 34.36 0.18
CA CYS A 160 -5.41 34.42 -0.80
C CYS A 160 -5.21 35.62 -1.74
N ASN A 161 -5.97 35.66 -2.83
CA ASN A 161 -5.97 36.77 -3.79
C ASN A 161 -4.56 37.19 -4.24
N CYS A 162 -3.69 36.21 -4.47
CA CYS A 162 -2.31 36.43 -4.87
C CYS A 162 -2.24 37.04 -6.28
N LYS A 163 -1.60 38.19 -6.41
CA LYS A 163 -1.35 38.87 -7.68
C LYS A 163 0.13 38.83 -8.00
N PHE A 164 0.45 38.42 -9.24
CA PHE A 164 1.81 38.49 -9.75
C PHE A 164 2.07 39.88 -10.31
N HIS A 165 3.12 40.53 -9.82
CA HIS A 165 3.60 41.80 -10.36
C HIS A 165 4.77 41.50 -11.29
N TRP A 166 4.64 41.93 -12.55
CA TRP A 166 5.67 41.69 -13.56
C TRP A 166 6.99 42.34 -13.12
N CYS A 167 8.05 41.51 -13.00
CA CYS A 167 9.37 41.81 -12.43
C CYS A 167 9.39 42.08 -10.91
N CYS A 168 9.34 41.11 -9.98
CA CYS A 168 9.31 39.63 -10.05
C CYS A 168 8.78 39.07 -8.71
N HIS A 169 7.68 39.63 -8.18
CA HIS A 169 7.16 39.22 -6.88
C HIS A 169 5.67 38.94 -6.91
N VAL A 170 5.23 38.12 -5.96
CA VAL A 170 3.83 37.78 -5.75
C VAL A 170 3.39 38.47 -4.46
N GLU A 171 2.38 39.31 -4.55
CA GLU A 171 1.73 39.90 -3.39
C GLU A 171 0.44 39.15 -3.10
N CYS A 172 0.32 38.64 -1.88
CA CYS A 172 -0.88 37.93 -1.41
C CYS A 172 -1.45 38.62 -0.18
N GLN A 173 -2.77 38.67 -0.12
CA GLN A 173 -3.48 39.04 1.09
C GLN A 173 -3.50 37.86 2.07
N THR A 174 -3.73 38.14 3.34
CA THR A 174 -3.93 37.12 4.37
C THR A 174 -5.43 37.00 4.64
N CYS A 175 -6.02 35.86 4.29
CA CYS A 175 -7.43 35.56 4.57
C CYS A 175 -7.54 34.68 5.82
N SER A 176 -8.60 34.90 6.59
CA SER A 176 -9.03 34.01 7.67
C SER A 176 -10.23 33.21 7.20
N ILE A 177 -10.06 31.90 7.06
CA ILE A 177 -11.13 30.97 6.70
C ILE A 177 -11.58 30.25 7.96
N GLU A 178 -12.90 30.11 8.12
CA GLU A 178 -13.49 29.35 9.22
C GLU A 178 -14.19 28.11 8.65
N GLU A 179 -13.72 26.94 9.04
CA GLU A 179 -14.24 25.66 8.57
C GLU A 179 -14.69 24.80 9.75
N TRP A 180 -15.73 24.01 9.53
CA TRP A 180 -16.14 22.98 10.46
C TRP A 180 -15.38 21.69 10.18
N ILE A 181 -14.53 21.30 11.13
CA ILE A 181 -13.80 20.03 11.08
C ILE A 181 -14.48 18.99 11.96
N SER A 182 -14.53 17.75 11.49
CA SER A 182 -15.01 16.60 12.27
C SER A 182 -13.84 15.89 12.94
N ALA A 183 -13.89 15.79 14.27
CA ALA A 183 -12.88 15.11 15.08
C ALA A 183 -13.51 14.02 15.96
N CYS A 184 -12.89 12.85 16.04
CA CYS A 184 -13.40 11.75 16.86
C CYS A 184 -13.49 12.15 18.34
N LYS A 185 -14.57 11.70 19.00
CA LYS A 185 -14.76 11.85 20.44
C LYS A 185 -13.71 11.07 21.23
#